data_AF-A0A6C0M0T6-F1
#
_entry.id   AF-A0A6C0M0T6-F1
#
_cell.length_a   1.000
_cell.length_b   1.000
_cell.length_c   1.000
_cell.angle_alpha   90.00
_cell.angle_beta   90.00
_cell.angle_gamma   90.00
#
_symmetry.space_group_name_H-M   'P 1'
#
loop_
_entity.id
_entity.type
_entity.pdbx_description
1 polymer ?
#
loop_
_entity_poly.entity_id
_entity_poly.type
_entity_poly.pdbx_seq_one_letter_code
_entity_poly.pdbx_strand_id
1 'polypeptide(L)'
;MSDTSVTQKIVDFLFPQQVWGPVTDIIMSGLKIGYFVALFFLIIYGVYWVITTWIASYKATGYLQAFPVGIFCLFLFIIAIVLLIGWMFSPLSIYGYNIFSFSACDSSHPDKNAGLCYQNCDPGYHGVGPVCWADTFGVGIGDLPSFAPCGVGIQGIGPLCIGWDSHKYHTIFGDIGGLTISTRPLVCPSPQDFDSFDLFDTKHLDDYMTAWNKPDPTKESETDSDRNKLGQKTRADQAYVKDKHREMVDGLCYKTCREGEVHVPGMPYLCIKKKQGTNDPIPLSYGRGVGVIPHWIKLLDKEQAQYIY
;
A
#
# COMPACT_ATOMS: atom_id res chain seq x y z
N MET A 1 18.97 -16.51 49.06
CA MET A 1 19.01 -16.30 47.60
C MET A 1 18.55 -17.59 46.95
N SER A 2 17.29 -17.69 46.52
CA SER A 2 16.82 -18.87 45.77
C SER A 2 16.97 -18.57 44.28
N ASP A 3 17.54 -19.51 43.54
CA ASP A 3 17.73 -19.43 42.09
C ASP A 3 16.38 -19.42 41.36
N THR A 4 15.77 -18.24 41.24
CA THR A 4 14.62 -18.01 40.35
C THR A 4 15.04 -18.04 38.87
N SER A 5 16.35 -18.06 38.57
CA SER A 5 16.86 -17.91 37.20
C SER A 5 16.61 -19.12 36.29
N VAL A 6 16.55 -20.34 36.84
CA VAL A 6 16.37 -21.55 36.02
C VAL A 6 14.92 -21.73 35.60
N THR A 7 13.98 -21.54 36.54
CA THR A 7 12.55 -21.66 36.24
C THR A 7 12.10 -20.59 35.24
N GLN A 8 12.61 -19.36 35.37
CA GLN A 8 12.28 -18.29 34.44
C GLN A 8 12.75 -18.60 33.02
N LYS A 9 13.97 -19.14 32.86
CA LYS A 9 14.50 -19.55 31.54
C LYS A 9 13.70 -20.68 30.91
N ILE A 10 13.20 -21.63 31.71
CA ILE A 10 12.35 -22.71 31.20
C ILE A 10 10.99 -22.15 30.74
N VAL A 11 10.41 -21.20 31.47
CA VAL A 11 9.16 -20.53 31.09
C VAL A 11 9.34 -19.71 29.82
N ASP A 12 10.43 -18.92 29.71
CA ASP A 12 10.71 -18.11 28.53
C ASP A 12 10.99 -18.97 27.28
N PHE A 13 11.56 -20.16 27.47
CA PHE A 13 11.79 -21.12 26.39
C PHE A 13 10.49 -21.82 25.94
N LEU A 14 9.64 -22.23 26.87
CA LEU A 14 8.37 -22.90 26.56
C LEU A 14 7.30 -21.92 26.02
N PHE A 15 7.39 -20.64 26.41
CA PHE A 15 6.42 -19.60 26.07
C PHE A 15 7.11 -18.34 25.55
N PRO A 16 7.65 -18.37 24.32
CA PRO A 16 8.28 -17.19 23.74
C PRO A 16 7.25 -16.06 23.60
N GLN A 17 7.53 -14.92 24.24
CA GLN A 17 6.69 -13.71 24.28
C GLN A 17 6.21 -13.25 22.89
N GLN A 18 7.04 -13.43 21.86
CA GLN A 18 6.73 -13.02 20.48
C GLN A 18 5.60 -13.84 19.84
N VAL A 19 5.44 -15.10 20.24
CA VAL A 19 4.39 -16.01 19.71
C VAL A 19 3.15 -15.97 20.61
N TRP A 20 3.35 -15.92 21.93
CA TRP A 20 2.27 -16.00 22.88
C TRP A 20 1.61 -14.67 23.21
N GLY A 21 2.28 -13.52 23.01
CA GLY A 21 1.71 -12.19 23.24
C GLY A 21 0.35 -11.97 22.57
N PRO A 22 0.22 -12.19 21.25
CA PRO A 22 -1.06 -12.07 20.56
C PRO A 22 -2.13 -13.05 21.10
N VAL A 23 -1.74 -14.26 21.49
CA VAL A 23 -2.65 -15.27 22.02
C VAL A 23 -3.15 -14.89 23.42
N THR A 24 -2.26 -14.40 24.29
CA THR A 24 -2.62 -13.91 25.62
C THR A 24 -3.51 -12.68 25.54
N ASP A 25 -3.29 -11.79 24.57
CA ASP A 25 -4.13 -10.62 24.35
C ASP A 25 -5.54 -11.02 23.90
N ILE A 26 -5.66 -12.02 23.02
CA ILE A 26 -6.96 -12.58 22.59
C ILE A 26 -7.67 -13.25 23.77
N ILE A 27 -6.97 -14.09 24.54
CA ILE A 27 -7.55 -14.80 25.69
C ILE A 27 -8.00 -13.82 26.78
N MET A 28 -7.16 -12.84 27.12
CA MET A 28 -7.51 -11.83 28.12
C MET A 28 -8.65 -10.92 27.66
N SER A 29 -8.71 -10.60 26.36
CA SER A 29 -9.84 -9.86 25.79
C SER A 29 -11.13 -10.68 25.85
N GLY A 30 -11.07 -11.98 25.53
CA GLY A 30 -12.20 -12.89 25.64
C GLY A 30 -12.71 -13.08 27.07
N LEU A 31 -11.80 -13.23 28.04
CA LEU A 31 -12.13 -13.34 29.47
C LEU A 31 -12.81 -12.08 30.00
N LYS A 32 -12.34 -10.89 29.58
CA LYS A 32 -12.99 -9.61 29.90
C LYS A 32 -14.43 -9.60 29.37
N ILE A 33 -14.64 -9.92 28.10
CA ILE A 33 -15.99 -9.98 27.49
C ILE A 33 -16.89 -10.97 28.23
N GLY A 34 -16.39 -12.17 28.54
CA GLY A 34 -17.15 -13.19 29.27
C GLY A 34 -17.57 -12.72 30.67
N TYR A 35 -16.66 -12.10 31.41
CA TYR A 35 -16.96 -11.51 32.72
C TYR A 35 -18.03 -10.41 32.61
N PHE A 36 -17.98 -9.55 31.58
CA PHE A 36 -18.98 -8.51 31.35
C PHE A 36 -20.36 -9.07 31.04
N VAL A 37 -20.45 -10.08 30.18
CA VAL A 37 -21.72 -10.74 29.85
C VAL A 37 -22.31 -11.38 31.10
N ALA A 38 -21.50 -12.05 31.92
CA ALA A 38 -21.95 -12.62 33.18
C ALA A 38 -22.45 -11.57 34.19
N LEU A 39 -21.71 -10.46 34.35
CA LEU A 39 -22.12 -9.34 35.21
C LEU A 39 -23.44 -8.72 34.74
N PHE A 40 -23.62 -8.56 33.43
CA PHE A 40 -24.85 -8.03 32.84
C PHE A 40 -26.07 -8.92 33.13
N PHE A 41 -25.94 -10.25 32.98
CA PHE A 41 -27.02 -11.16 33.33
C PHE A 41 -27.32 -11.19 34.84
N LEU A 42 -26.31 -11.09 35.69
CA LEU A 42 -26.49 -10.97 37.14
C LEU A 42 -27.26 -9.69 37.52
N ILE A 43 -26.97 -8.58 36.85
CA ILE A 43 -27.68 -7.30 37.01
C ILE A 43 -29.15 -7.45 36.61
N ILE A 44 -29.44 -8.01 35.43
CA ILE A 44 -30.82 -8.24 34.96
C ILE A 44 -31.57 -9.14 35.94
N TYR A 45 -30.93 -10.22 36.38
CA TYR A 45 -31.53 -11.16 37.34
C TYR A 45 -31.82 -10.47 38.68
N GLY A 46 -30.90 -9.63 39.18
CA GLY A 46 -31.09 -8.83 40.39
C GLY A 46 -32.30 -7.89 40.28
N VAL A 47 -32.43 -7.17 39.16
CA VAL A 47 -33.59 -6.30 38.91
C VAL A 47 -34.90 -7.10 38.86
N TYR A 48 -34.91 -8.23 38.14
CA TYR A 48 -36.06 -9.11 38.07
C TYR A 48 -36.48 -9.63 39.46
N TRP A 49 -35.50 -10.04 40.28
CA TRP A 49 -35.74 -10.53 41.64
C TRP A 49 -36.32 -9.44 42.54
N VAL A 50 -35.82 -8.20 42.47
CA VAL A 50 -36.37 -7.06 43.22
C VAL A 50 -37.81 -6.75 42.78
N ILE A 51 -38.10 -6.76 41.48
CA ILE A 51 -39.45 -6.49 40.96
C ILE A 51 -40.44 -7.57 41.42
N THR A 52 -40.05 -8.85 41.34
CA THR A 52 -40.93 -9.97 41.69
C THR A 52 -41.21 -10.03 43.19
N THR A 53 -40.20 -9.84 44.03
CA THR A 53 -40.37 -9.73 45.50
C THR A 53 -41.24 -8.54 45.86
N TRP A 54 -41.05 -7.40 45.20
CA TRP A 54 -41.86 -6.20 45.40
C TRP A 54 -43.33 -6.40 45.04
N ILE A 55 -43.63 -7.04 43.89
CA ILE A 55 -45.01 -7.38 43.49
C ILE A 55 -45.66 -8.34 44.49
N ALA A 56 -44.90 -9.32 45.00
CA ALA A 56 -45.39 -10.27 45.99
C ALA A 56 -45.74 -9.56 47.32
N SER A 57 -44.88 -8.67 47.79
CA SER A 57 -45.15 -7.85 48.99
C SER A 57 -46.35 -6.93 48.80
N TYR A 58 -46.51 -6.30 47.65
CA TYR A 58 -47.66 -5.44 47.34
C TYR A 58 -49.00 -6.21 47.45
N LYS A 59 -49.04 -7.43 46.91
CA LYS A 59 -50.22 -8.29 46.99
C LYS A 59 -50.55 -8.70 48.41
N ALA A 60 -49.55 -8.85 49.29
CA ALA A 60 -49.74 -9.34 50.64
C ALA A 60 -50.22 -8.26 51.63
N THR A 61 -49.71 -7.03 51.55
CA THR A 61 -49.97 -6.00 52.58
C THR A 61 -50.94 -4.90 52.15
N GLY A 62 -51.23 -4.75 50.85
CA GLY A 62 -52.13 -3.71 50.34
C GLY A 62 -51.68 -2.26 50.60
N TYR A 63 -50.44 -2.06 51.07
CA TYR A 63 -49.94 -0.76 51.51
C TYR A 63 -49.19 -0.04 50.36
N LEU A 64 -49.79 1.05 49.86
CA LEU A 64 -49.25 1.86 48.77
C LEU A 64 -48.01 2.70 49.16
N GLN A 65 -47.72 2.85 50.46
CA GLN A 65 -46.66 3.75 50.94
C GLN A 65 -45.23 3.23 50.75
N ALA A 66 -45.03 1.96 50.36
CA ALA A 66 -43.71 1.42 50.02
C ALA A 66 -43.25 1.76 48.58
N PHE A 67 -44.10 2.42 47.79
CA PHE A 67 -43.85 2.78 46.40
C PHE A 67 -42.64 3.73 46.16
N PRO A 68 -42.42 4.82 46.93
CA PRO A 68 -41.34 5.77 46.64
C PRO A 68 -39.94 5.20 46.92
N VAL A 69 -39.79 4.30 47.88
CA VAL A 69 -38.49 3.70 48.23
C VAL A 69 -38.00 2.76 47.12
N GLY A 70 -38.90 1.96 46.54
CA GLY A 70 -38.56 1.06 45.44
C GLY A 70 -38.09 1.81 44.18
N ILE A 71 -38.78 2.89 43.82
CA ILE A 71 -38.39 3.74 42.68
C ILE A 71 -37.04 4.41 42.93
N PHE A 72 -36.79 4.89 44.14
CA PHE A 72 -35.52 5.51 44.50
C PHE A 72 -34.34 4.53 44.38
N CYS A 73 -34.49 3.29 44.86
CA CYS A 73 -33.47 2.25 44.71
C CYS A 73 -33.22 1.88 43.24
N LEU A 74 -34.27 1.80 42.42
CA LEU A 74 -34.13 1.54 40.99
C LEU A 74 -33.40 2.68 40.27
N PHE A 75 -33.67 3.94 40.64
CA PHE A 75 -32.99 5.11 40.08
C PHE A 75 -31.50 5.14 40.44
N LEU A 76 -31.13 4.88 41.70
CA LEU A 76 -29.73 4.77 42.11
C LEU A 76 -29.00 3.65 41.37
N PHE A 77 -29.68 2.54 41.12
CA PHE A 77 -29.11 1.42 40.37
C PHE A 77 -28.85 1.77 38.90
N ILE A 78 -29.79 2.49 38.24
CA ILE A 78 -29.57 3.00 36.88
C ILE A 78 -28.39 3.97 36.84
N ILE A 79 -28.27 4.88 37.82
CA ILE A 79 -27.11 5.79 37.90
C ILE A 79 -25.81 5.00 38.04
N ALA A 80 -25.76 3.98 38.89
CA ALA A 80 -24.57 3.13 39.04
C ALA A 80 -24.20 2.42 37.72
N ILE A 81 -25.18 1.95 36.96
CA ILE A 81 -24.97 1.37 35.61
C ILE A 81 -24.42 2.42 34.65
N VAL A 82 -25.01 3.62 34.60
CA VAL A 82 -24.54 4.70 33.71
C VAL A 82 -23.14 5.14 34.09
N LEU A 83 -22.81 5.20 35.38
CA LEU A 83 -21.45 5.50 35.84
C LEU A 83 -20.48 4.37 35.49
N LEU A 84 -20.87 3.09 35.64
CA LEU A 84 -20.03 1.95 35.27
C LEU A 84 -19.79 1.88 33.76
N ILE A 85 -20.83 2.13 32.95
CA ILE A 85 -20.74 2.27 31.48
C ILE A 85 -19.87 3.49 31.12
N GLY A 86 -20.08 4.63 31.78
CA GLY A 86 -19.28 5.83 31.56
C GLY A 86 -17.81 5.65 31.96
N TRP A 87 -17.52 4.83 32.98
CA TRP A 87 -16.16 4.41 33.35
C TRP A 87 -15.57 3.43 32.34
N MET A 88 -16.40 2.55 31.77
CA MET A 88 -16.03 1.63 30.70
C MET A 88 -15.73 2.34 29.37
N PHE A 89 -16.36 3.49 29.13
CA PHE A 89 -16.19 4.30 27.91
C PHE A 89 -15.38 5.59 28.10
N SER A 90 -14.89 5.89 29.31
CA SER A 90 -13.87 6.94 29.54
C SER A 90 -12.48 6.39 29.20
N PRO A 91 -11.60 7.20 28.61
CA PRO A 91 -10.88 6.80 27.40
C PRO A 91 -9.66 5.93 27.69
N LEU A 92 -9.81 4.63 27.47
CA LEU A 92 -8.73 3.78 26.97
C LEU A 92 -8.91 3.69 25.45
N SER A 93 -8.23 4.59 24.73
CA SER A 93 -7.99 4.59 23.27
C SER A 93 -9.13 4.02 22.41
N ILE A 94 -10.22 4.78 22.27
CA ILE A 94 -11.29 4.50 21.32
C ILE A 94 -10.84 5.02 19.93
N TYR A 95 -10.74 4.14 18.94
CA TYR A 95 -10.48 4.43 17.51
C TYR A 95 -9.08 4.90 17.07
N GLY A 96 -7.99 4.53 17.75
CA GLY A 96 -6.64 4.77 17.19
C GLY A 96 -6.24 6.24 17.05
N TYR A 97 -7.02 7.17 17.61
CA TYR A 97 -6.65 8.58 17.72
C TYR A 97 -6.27 8.91 19.16
N ASN A 98 -5.07 9.46 19.31
CA ASN A 98 -4.56 9.93 20.60
C ASN A 98 -5.30 11.21 21.00
N ILE A 99 -6.19 11.11 21.99
CA ILE A 99 -6.97 12.25 22.54
C ILE A 99 -6.09 13.21 23.34
N PHE A 100 -4.84 12.82 23.63
CA PHE A 100 -3.77 13.73 23.99
C PHE A 100 -2.77 13.83 22.83
N SER A 101 -2.92 14.85 21.99
CA SER A 101 -1.87 15.23 21.05
C SER A 101 -0.74 15.95 21.81
N PHE A 102 0.03 15.21 22.61
CA PHE A 102 1.34 15.65 23.08
C PHE A 102 2.34 15.53 21.91
N SER A 103 2.11 16.31 20.85
CA SER A 103 2.99 16.43 19.69
C SER A 103 3.88 17.65 19.88
N ALA A 104 4.69 17.65 20.94
CA ALA A 104 5.81 18.58 21.02
C ALA A 104 7.08 17.82 20.67
N CYS A 105 7.15 17.37 19.42
CA CYS A 105 8.45 17.16 18.81
C CYS A 105 9.12 18.52 18.69
N ASP A 106 10.41 18.59 19.02
CA ASP A 106 11.15 19.85 18.90
C ASP A 106 11.22 20.28 17.42
N SER A 107 11.34 21.57 17.19
CA SER A 107 11.56 22.18 15.87
C SER A 107 12.70 21.54 15.08
N SER A 108 13.70 20.96 15.77
CA SER A 108 14.80 20.22 15.16
C SER A 108 14.41 18.83 14.63
N HIS A 109 13.35 18.21 15.15
CA HIS A 109 12.91 16.85 14.82
C HIS A 109 11.39 16.76 14.64
N PRO A 110 10.80 17.52 13.71
CA PRO A 110 9.35 17.71 13.66
C PRO A 110 8.56 16.47 13.19
N ASP A 111 9.20 15.47 12.56
CA ASP A 111 8.50 14.30 12.04
C ASP A 111 8.29 13.23 13.13
N LYS A 112 7.04 12.95 13.45
CA LYS A 112 6.67 11.99 14.50
C LYS A 112 6.31 10.64 13.89
N ASN A 113 7.11 9.61 14.17
CA ASN A 113 6.85 8.25 13.72
C ASN A 113 7.08 7.25 14.87
N ALA A 114 6.12 6.34 15.08
CA ALA A 114 6.17 5.31 16.12
C ALA A 114 6.51 5.83 17.54
N GLY A 115 6.05 7.04 17.89
CA GLY A 115 6.27 7.65 19.21
C GLY A 115 7.62 8.36 19.39
N LEU A 116 8.49 8.35 18.39
CA LEU A 116 9.76 9.07 18.36
C LEU A 116 9.71 10.26 17.40
N CYS A 117 10.57 11.25 17.64
CA CYS A 117 10.72 12.46 16.83
C CYS A 117 11.98 12.37 15.96
N TYR A 118 11.85 12.58 14.66
CA TYR A 118 12.92 12.49 13.67
C TYR A 118 13.09 13.78 12.89
N GLN A 119 14.25 13.96 12.29
CA GLN A 119 14.47 15.02 11.30
C GLN A 119 13.59 14.79 10.06
N ASN A 120 13.17 15.88 9.41
CA ASN A 120 12.50 15.76 8.12
C ASN A 120 13.41 15.10 7.10
N CYS A 121 12.83 14.31 6.21
CA CYS A 121 13.55 13.79 5.06
C CYS A 121 13.76 14.88 4.00
N ASP A 122 14.78 14.69 3.18
CA ASP A 122 15.11 15.56 2.05
C ASP A 122 13.96 15.54 1.02
N PRO A 123 13.82 16.59 0.18
CA PRO A 123 12.77 16.62 -0.83
C PRO A 123 12.83 15.40 -1.77
N GLY A 124 11.70 14.69 -1.92
CA GLY A 124 11.62 13.45 -2.68
C GLY A 124 11.85 12.18 -1.86
N TYR A 125 11.80 12.29 -0.53
CA TYR A 125 11.82 11.18 0.41
C TYR A 125 10.70 11.29 1.44
N HIS A 126 10.24 10.15 1.95
CA HIS A 126 9.32 10.05 3.09
C HIS A 126 9.92 9.19 4.21
N GLY A 127 9.59 9.53 5.45
CA GLY A 127 10.16 8.91 6.64
C GLY A 127 9.38 7.70 7.14
N VAL A 128 10.04 6.54 7.25
CA VAL A 128 9.52 5.36 7.94
C VAL A 128 10.50 4.97 9.04
N GLY A 129 10.20 5.41 10.26
CA GLY A 129 11.12 5.26 11.41
C GLY A 129 12.45 6.00 11.19
N PRO A 130 13.61 5.35 11.40
CA PRO A 130 14.94 5.97 11.26
C PRO A 130 15.43 6.09 9.82
N VAL A 131 14.66 5.59 8.84
CA VAL A 131 15.04 5.56 7.43
C VAL A 131 14.15 6.50 6.62
N CYS A 132 14.78 7.31 5.78
CA CYS A 132 14.12 8.05 4.71
C CYS A 132 14.13 7.19 3.45
N TRP A 133 12.96 6.91 2.90
CA TRP A 133 12.78 6.16 1.65
C TRP A 133 12.46 7.11 0.52
N ALA A 134 13.06 6.91 -0.64
CA ALA A 134 12.77 7.75 -1.79
C ALA A 134 11.30 7.60 -2.21
N ASP A 135 10.71 8.71 -2.64
CA ASP A 135 9.36 8.71 -3.20
C ASP A 135 9.41 8.02 -4.57
N THR A 136 8.94 6.78 -4.61
CA THR A 136 8.86 6.00 -5.84
C THR A 136 7.45 6.04 -6.41
N PHE A 137 7.36 6.12 -7.74
CA PHE A 137 6.09 5.97 -8.46
C PHE A 137 6.05 4.62 -9.18
N GLY A 138 4.97 3.85 -8.96
CA GLY A 138 4.78 2.58 -9.65
C GLY A 138 4.33 2.79 -11.09
N VAL A 139 5.06 2.21 -12.05
CA VAL A 139 4.71 2.25 -13.49
C VAL A 139 3.99 0.99 -13.98
N GLY A 140 3.77 0.02 -13.09
CA GLY A 140 3.16 -1.27 -13.41
C GLY A 140 4.19 -2.39 -13.47
N ILE A 141 3.72 -3.64 -13.46
CA ILE A 141 4.57 -4.85 -13.46
C ILE A 141 5.31 -5.11 -14.78
N GLY A 142 5.00 -4.31 -15.81
CA GLY A 142 5.51 -4.47 -17.17
C GLY A 142 4.73 -5.52 -17.96
N ASP A 143 4.67 -5.31 -19.27
CA ASP A 143 4.04 -6.24 -20.21
C ASP A 143 5.09 -7.06 -20.95
N LEU A 144 4.70 -8.25 -21.41
CA LEU A 144 5.58 -9.07 -22.25
C LEU A 144 5.76 -8.39 -23.61
N PRO A 145 7.00 -8.23 -24.09
CA PRO A 145 7.23 -7.61 -25.38
C PRO A 145 6.61 -8.43 -26.50
N SER A 146 6.16 -7.73 -27.54
CA SER A 146 5.72 -8.38 -28.76
C SER A 146 6.88 -8.64 -29.68
N PHE A 147 6.65 -9.49 -30.68
CA PHE A 147 7.57 -9.62 -31.80
C PHE A 147 7.26 -8.56 -32.85
N ALA A 148 8.29 -7.95 -33.43
CA ALA A 148 8.14 -7.02 -34.56
C ALA A 148 7.29 -7.62 -35.71
N PRO A 149 6.58 -6.81 -36.50
CA PRO A 149 5.96 -7.31 -37.72
C PRO A 149 7.03 -7.85 -38.68
N CYS A 150 6.69 -8.92 -39.42
CA CYS A 150 7.56 -9.41 -40.48
C CYS A 150 7.53 -8.46 -41.68
N GLY A 151 8.59 -8.46 -42.48
CA GLY A 151 8.61 -7.71 -43.75
C GLY A 151 7.49 -8.14 -44.69
N VAL A 152 7.13 -7.26 -45.63
CA VAL A 152 6.05 -7.50 -46.61
C VAL A 152 6.29 -8.81 -47.35
N GLY A 153 5.28 -9.69 -47.39
CA GLY A 153 5.35 -11.00 -48.06
C GLY A 153 5.91 -12.14 -47.21
N ILE A 154 6.22 -11.91 -45.94
CA ILE A 154 6.77 -12.92 -45.02
C ILE A 154 5.74 -13.19 -43.90
N GLN A 155 5.44 -14.46 -43.64
CA GLN A 155 4.50 -14.86 -42.60
C GLN A 155 5.22 -15.06 -41.25
N GLY A 156 4.64 -14.55 -40.17
CA GLY A 156 5.15 -14.73 -38.82
C GLY A 156 4.59 -16.01 -38.17
N ILE A 157 5.47 -16.89 -37.68
CA ILE A 157 5.12 -18.03 -36.84
C ILE A 157 5.91 -17.94 -35.53
N GLY A 158 5.28 -17.47 -34.46
CA GLY A 158 5.96 -17.26 -33.18
C GLY A 158 7.17 -16.32 -33.32
N PRO A 159 8.37 -16.63 -32.79
CA PRO A 159 9.52 -15.73 -32.90
C PRO A 159 10.14 -15.65 -34.30
N LEU A 160 9.64 -16.39 -35.29
CA LEU A 160 10.23 -16.53 -36.62
C LEU A 160 9.40 -15.82 -37.69
N CYS A 161 10.09 -15.19 -38.63
CA CYS A 161 9.55 -14.75 -39.91
C CYS A 161 9.96 -15.77 -40.97
N ILE A 162 8.98 -16.39 -41.62
CA ILE A 162 9.17 -17.40 -42.66
C ILE A 162 8.56 -16.90 -43.97
N GLY A 163 9.40 -16.81 -45.00
CA GLY A 163 9.01 -16.30 -46.30
C GLY A 163 9.67 -17.09 -47.42
N TRP A 164 8.99 -17.13 -48.56
CA TRP A 164 9.56 -17.61 -49.81
C TRP A 164 9.99 -16.39 -50.62
N ASP A 165 11.29 -16.18 -50.71
CA ASP A 165 11.84 -15.16 -51.60
C ASP A 165 12.02 -15.79 -52.98
N SER A 166 11.13 -15.46 -53.91
CA SER A 166 11.13 -15.99 -55.28
C SER A 166 12.37 -15.57 -56.09
N HIS A 167 13.18 -14.61 -55.63
CA HIS A 167 14.32 -14.06 -56.39
C HIS A 167 15.69 -14.34 -55.75
N LYS A 168 15.76 -15.18 -54.71
CA LYS A 168 17.01 -15.36 -53.96
C LYS A 168 18.10 -16.10 -54.75
N TYR A 169 17.71 -16.99 -55.66
CA TYR A 169 18.63 -17.76 -56.48
C TYR A 169 18.29 -17.64 -57.96
N HIS A 170 19.05 -16.82 -58.68
CA HIS A 170 19.03 -16.81 -60.14
C HIS A 170 19.69 -18.10 -60.65
N THR A 171 18.92 -18.98 -61.27
CA THR A 171 19.45 -20.15 -61.97
C THR A 171 19.26 -20.02 -63.46
N ILE A 172 19.97 -20.84 -64.24
CA ILE A 172 19.89 -20.88 -65.71
C ILE A 172 18.46 -21.28 -66.18
N PHE A 173 17.64 -21.84 -65.28
CA PHE A 173 16.25 -22.25 -65.52
C PHE A 173 15.20 -21.26 -64.97
N GLY A 174 15.61 -20.09 -64.49
CA GLY A 174 14.75 -19.11 -63.82
C GLY A 174 15.05 -18.99 -62.33
N ASP A 175 14.27 -18.17 -61.64
CA ASP A 175 14.50 -17.90 -60.22
C ASP A 175 13.91 -19.02 -59.37
N ILE A 176 14.75 -19.69 -58.58
CA ILE A 176 14.29 -20.71 -57.64
C ILE A 176 14.12 -20.03 -56.29
N GLY A 177 12.89 -20.03 -55.78
CA GLY A 177 12.58 -19.44 -54.49
C GLY A 177 13.36 -20.12 -53.35
N GLY A 178 13.93 -19.33 -52.45
CA GLY A 178 14.62 -19.81 -51.25
C GLY A 178 13.79 -19.60 -49.98
N LEU A 179 13.78 -20.60 -49.09
CA LEU A 179 13.26 -20.43 -47.73
C LEU A 179 14.14 -19.42 -46.98
N THR A 180 13.53 -18.33 -46.52
CA THR A 180 14.20 -17.35 -45.65
C THR A 180 13.60 -17.44 -44.25
N ILE A 181 14.45 -17.67 -43.26
CA ILE A 181 14.11 -17.69 -41.83
C ILE A 181 14.86 -16.53 -41.18
N SER A 182 14.13 -15.62 -40.54
CA SER A 182 14.72 -14.54 -39.73
C SER A 182 14.07 -14.53 -38.36
N THR A 183 14.86 -14.28 -37.31
CA THR A 183 14.32 -14.02 -35.98
C THR A 183 13.74 -12.61 -35.90
N ARG A 184 12.70 -12.45 -35.10
CA ARG A 184 12.06 -11.16 -34.85
C ARG A 184 12.69 -10.47 -33.64
N PRO A 185 13.08 -9.19 -33.73
CA PRO A 185 13.40 -8.43 -32.54
C PRO A 185 12.14 -8.26 -31.69
N LEU A 186 12.34 -8.19 -30.38
CA LEU A 186 11.30 -7.83 -29.42
C LEU A 186 11.06 -6.32 -29.49
N VAL A 187 9.79 -5.92 -29.50
CA VAL A 187 9.37 -4.53 -29.65
C VAL A 187 8.30 -4.22 -28.60
N CYS A 188 8.39 -3.03 -28.02
CA CYS A 188 7.36 -2.42 -27.19
C CYS A 188 6.65 -1.34 -28.00
N PRO A 189 5.32 -1.17 -27.86
CA PRO A 189 4.39 -1.82 -26.93
C PRO A 189 3.95 -3.22 -27.34
N SER A 190 3.33 -3.93 -26.41
CA SER A 190 2.74 -5.25 -26.62
C SER A 190 1.29 -5.16 -27.13
N PRO A 191 0.72 -6.21 -27.77
CA PRO A 191 -0.71 -6.26 -28.08
C PRO A 191 -1.61 -6.05 -26.85
N GLN A 192 -1.15 -6.44 -25.66
CA GLN A 192 -1.89 -6.28 -24.40
C GLN A 192 -2.11 -4.80 -24.07
N ASP A 193 -1.23 -3.92 -24.54
CA ASP A 193 -1.41 -2.48 -24.40
C ASP A 193 -2.64 -1.95 -25.13
N PHE A 194 -3.17 -2.65 -26.13
CA PHE A 194 -4.27 -2.16 -26.98
C PHE A 194 -5.66 -2.65 -26.56
N ASP A 195 -5.79 -3.24 -25.37
CA ASP A 195 -7.02 -3.88 -24.86
C ASP A 195 -7.61 -4.93 -25.83
N SER A 196 -6.82 -5.38 -26.81
CA SER A 196 -7.19 -6.39 -27.78
C SER A 196 -6.62 -7.72 -27.34
N PHE A 197 -7.51 -8.65 -26.97
CA PHE A 197 -7.13 -10.03 -26.65
C PHE A 197 -6.76 -10.84 -27.90
N ASP A 198 -7.02 -10.30 -29.09
CA ASP A 198 -6.60 -10.92 -30.35
C ASP A 198 -5.11 -10.69 -30.56
N LEU A 199 -4.32 -11.65 -30.08
CA LEU A 199 -2.86 -11.76 -30.21
C LEU A 199 -2.32 -11.68 -31.65
N PHE A 200 -3.20 -11.60 -32.65
CA PHE A 200 -2.85 -11.61 -34.08
C PHE A 200 -3.34 -10.38 -34.85
N ASP A 201 -4.03 -9.41 -34.22
CA ASP A 201 -4.41 -8.19 -34.92
C ASP A 201 -3.22 -7.24 -35.06
N THR A 202 -2.49 -7.43 -36.17
CA THR A 202 -1.35 -6.60 -36.57
C THR A 202 -1.75 -5.17 -36.91
N LYS A 203 -3.03 -4.89 -37.18
CA LYS A 203 -3.49 -3.56 -37.59
C LYS A 203 -3.24 -2.51 -36.51
N HIS A 204 -3.50 -2.84 -35.24
CA HIS A 204 -3.26 -1.93 -34.13
C HIS A 204 -1.78 -1.61 -33.94
N LEU A 205 -0.92 -2.60 -34.15
CA LEU A 205 0.53 -2.40 -34.08
C LEU A 205 1.02 -1.52 -35.24
N ASP A 206 0.52 -1.74 -36.46
CA ASP A 206 0.87 -0.90 -37.61
C ASP A 206 0.36 0.54 -37.46
N ASP A 207 -0.88 0.71 -37.01
CA ASP A 207 -1.45 2.03 -36.70
C ASP A 207 -0.61 2.73 -35.60
N TYR A 208 -0.18 1.97 -34.58
CA TYR A 208 0.71 2.47 -33.54
C TYR A 208 2.07 2.88 -34.08
N MET A 209 2.74 2.01 -34.85
CA MET A 209 4.07 2.28 -35.40
C MET A 209 4.02 3.48 -36.36
N THR A 210 2.93 3.61 -37.11
CA THR A 210 2.67 4.77 -37.98
C THR A 210 2.51 6.06 -37.17
N ALA A 211 1.77 6.02 -36.05
CA ALA A 211 1.64 7.17 -35.15
C ALA A 211 2.96 7.47 -34.40
N TRP A 212 3.71 6.44 -34.02
CA TRP A 212 4.93 6.51 -33.23
C TRP A 212 6.10 7.13 -34.01
N ASN A 213 6.30 6.67 -35.24
CA ASN A 213 7.43 7.07 -36.09
C ASN A 213 7.32 8.51 -36.60
N LYS A 214 6.17 9.16 -36.44
CA LYS A 214 6.02 10.58 -36.75
C LYS A 214 6.81 11.43 -35.74
N PRO A 215 7.53 12.49 -36.19
CA PRO A 215 8.16 13.45 -35.29
C PRO A 215 7.13 14.12 -34.36
N ASP A 216 7.56 14.45 -33.15
CA ASP A 216 6.74 15.20 -32.20
C ASP A 216 6.46 16.63 -32.74
N PRO A 217 5.30 17.23 -32.39
CA PRO A 217 4.93 18.52 -32.94
C PRO A 217 5.87 19.62 -32.48
N THR A 218 6.28 20.44 -33.44
CA THR A 218 7.05 21.66 -33.20
C THR A 218 6.12 22.80 -32.78
N LYS A 219 6.68 23.87 -32.18
CA LYS A 219 5.90 25.08 -31.84
C LYS A 219 5.17 25.71 -33.05
N GLU A 220 5.64 25.44 -34.26
CA GLU A 220 5.10 25.94 -35.52
C GLU A 220 3.82 25.22 -36.00
N SER A 221 3.43 24.10 -35.36
CA SER A 221 2.27 23.29 -35.78
C SER A 221 1.16 23.27 -34.73
N GLU A 222 0.44 24.39 -34.63
CA GLU A 222 -0.68 24.52 -33.68
C GLU A 222 -1.86 23.63 -34.03
N THR A 223 -2.17 23.44 -35.32
CA THR A 223 -3.35 22.67 -35.77
C THR A 223 -2.98 21.27 -36.26
N ASP A 224 -3.91 20.31 -36.12
CA ASP A 224 -3.72 18.96 -36.65
C ASP A 224 -3.62 18.94 -38.18
N SER A 225 -4.18 19.94 -38.88
CA SER A 225 -4.00 20.08 -40.33
C SER A 225 -2.56 20.42 -40.69
N ASP A 226 -1.94 21.35 -39.95
CA ASP A 226 -0.54 21.73 -40.17
C ASP A 226 0.41 20.59 -39.79
N ARG A 227 0.12 19.87 -38.70
CA ARG A 227 0.87 18.67 -38.30
C ARG A 227 0.84 17.59 -39.37
N ASN A 228 -0.34 17.33 -39.95
CA ASN A 228 -0.46 16.36 -41.04
C ASN A 228 0.34 16.77 -42.29
N LYS A 229 0.35 18.06 -42.65
CA LYS A 229 1.16 18.55 -43.78
C LYS A 229 2.67 18.41 -43.53
N LEU A 230 3.11 18.54 -42.28
CA LEU A 230 4.50 18.41 -41.85
C LEU A 230 4.89 16.95 -41.50
N GLY A 231 3.95 16.00 -41.58
CA GLY A 231 4.18 14.61 -41.17
C GLY A 231 4.41 14.44 -39.66
N GLN A 232 4.00 15.38 -38.83
CA GLN A 232 4.15 15.35 -37.36
C GLN A 232 2.97 14.64 -36.68
N LYS A 233 3.17 14.20 -35.43
CA LYS A 233 2.11 13.57 -34.62
C LYS A 233 0.94 14.54 -34.40
N THR A 234 -0.25 14.13 -34.81
CA THR A 234 -1.52 14.80 -34.49
C THR A 234 -1.91 14.58 -33.02
N ARG A 235 -2.91 15.31 -32.53
CA ARG A 235 -3.47 15.09 -31.19
C ARG A 235 -4.00 13.67 -31.00
N ALA A 236 -4.58 13.07 -32.05
CA ALA A 236 -5.03 11.69 -32.05
C ALA A 236 -3.85 10.71 -31.95
N ASP A 237 -2.78 10.93 -32.74
CA ASP A 237 -1.54 10.13 -32.65
C ASP A 237 -0.95 10.20 -31.23
N GLN A 238 -0.89 11.40 -30.65
CA GLN A 238 -0.40 11.60 -29.29
C GLN A 238 -1.24 10.86 -28.25
N ALA A 239 -2.57 10.96 -28.33
CA ALA A 239 -3.47 10.26 -27.42
C ALA A 239 -3.34 8.73 -27.56
N TYR A 240 -3.14 8.22 -28.78
CA TYR A 240 -2.96 6.80 -29.04
C TYR A 240 -1.66 6.25 -28.43
N VAL A 241 -0.61 7.07 -28.39
CA VAL A 241 0.74 6.70 -27.91
C VAL A 241 0.95 6.96 -26.41
N LYS A 242 0.24 7.93 -25.82
CA LYS A 242 0.56 8.52 -24.50
C LYS A 242 0.67 7.50 -23.34
N ASP A 243 -0.14 6.46 -23.35
CA ASP A 243 -0.26 5.54 -22.20
C ASP A 243 0.33 4.15 -22.44
N LYS A 244 1.02 3.96 -23.56
CA LYS A 244 1.58 2.66 -23.98
C LYS A 244 2.95 2.41 -23.33
N HIS A 245 3.22 1.14 -22.97
CA HIS A 245 4.52 0.72 -22.45
C HIS A 245 5.57 0.81 -23.56
N ARG A 246 6.62 1.61 -23.35
CA ARG A 246 7.55 2.06 -24.40
C ARG A 246 9.00 1.74 -24.11
N GLU A 247 9.36 1.57 -22.86
CA GLU A 247 10.73 1.29 -22.46
C GLU A 247 10.90 -0.21 -22.22
N MET A 248 11.78 -0.84 -23.01
CA MET A 248 12.16 -2.22 -22.77
C MET A 248 13.28 -2.25 -21.74
N VAL A 249 12.99 -2.77 -20.54
CA VAL A 249 13.98 -2.94 -19.47
C VAL A 249 13.97 -4.41 -19.06
N ASP A 250 15.13 -5.05 -19.09
CA ASP A 250 15.29 -6.48 -18.74
C ASP A 250 14.31 -7.42 -19.47
N GLY A 251 13.96 -7.09 -20.73
CA GLY A 251 13.09 -7.90 -21.58
C GLY A 251 11.59 -7.76 -21.31
N LEU A 252 11.17 -6.76 -20.54
CA LEU A 252 9.76 -6.40 -20.32
C LEU A 252 9.51 -4.95 -20.75
N CYS A 253 8.29 -4.67 -21.20
CA CYS A 253 7.86 -3.33 -21.61
C CYS A 253 7.26 -2.58 -20.43
N TYR A 254 7.87 -1.46 -20.05
CA TYR A 254 7.39 -0.58 -18.98
C TYR A 254 6.89 0.76 -19.52
N LYS A 255 6.05 1.46 -18.74
CA LYS A 255 5.70 2.84 -19.04
C LYS A 255 6.94 3.70 -18.79
N THR A 256 7.15 4.67 -19.66
CA THR A 256 8.18 5.69 -19.50
C THR A 256 8.00 6.40 -18.16
N CYS A 257 9.08 6.57 -17.40
CA CYS A 257 9.07 7.40 -16.21
C CYS A 257 8.72 8.86 -16.57
N ARG A 258 8.28 9.65 -15.58
CA ARG A 258 7.99 11.08 -15.82
C ARG A 258 9.28 11.82 -16.13
N GLU A 259 9.17 13.00 -16.74
CA GLU A 259 10.32 13.85 -16.99
C GLU A 259 11.05 14.17 -15.66
N GLY A 260 12.36 13.91 -15.63
CA GLY A 260 13.17 14.05 -14.41
C GLY A 260 13.19 12.82 -13.49
N GLU A 261 12.57 11.71 -13.89
CA GLU A 261 12.64 10.42 -13.19
C GLU A 261 13.41 9.38 -14.03
N VAL A 262 13.91 8.34 -13.36
CA VAL A 262 14.52 7.14 -13.97
C VAL A 262 13.99 5.88 -13.30
N HIS A 263 14.09 4.76 -13.99
CA HIS A 263 13.82 3.45 -13.40
C HIS A 263 14.82 3.12 -12.29
N VAL A 264 14.33 2.47 -11.24
CA VAL A 264 15.18 1.96 -10.15
C VAL A 264 15.99 0.77 -10.66
N PRO A 265 17.33 0.74 -10.49
CA PRO A 265 18.14 -0.41 -10.89
C PRO A 265 17.67 -1.71 -10.22
N GLY A 266 17.37 -2.73 -11.04
CA GLY A 266 16.84 -4.02 -10.58
C GLY A 266 15.36 -4.02 -10.17
N MET A 267 14.68 -2.87 -10.25
CA MET A 267 13.24 -2.72 -9.99
C MET A 267 12.59 -1.79 -11.05
N PRO A 268 12.54 -2.21 -12.32
CA PRO A 268 12.04 -1.37 -13.42
C PRO A 268 10.56 -0.99 -13.31
N TYR A 269 9.78 -1.68 -12.46
CA TYR A 269 8.40 -1.32 -12.15
C TYR A 269 8.27 -0.06 -11.27
N LEU A 270 9.39 0.50 -10.78
CA LEU A 270 9.44 1.73 -9.99
C LEU A 270 10.25 2.81 -10.70
N CYS A 271 9.74 4.04 -10.67
CA CYS A 271 10.44 5.25 -11.06
C CYS A 271 10.83 6.07 -9.83
N ILE A 272 12.00 6.70 -9.89
CA ILE A 272 12.57 7.55 -8.84
C ILE A 272 13.11 8.83 -9.46
N LYS A 273 13.10 9.94 -8.71
CA LYS A 273 13.67 11.21 -9.17
C LYS A 273 15.17 11.09 -9.43
N LYS A 274 15.65 11.81 -10.44
CA LYS A 274 17.08 11.99 -10.71
C LYS A 274 17.69 12.97 -9.73
N LYS A 275 18.99 12.81 -9.47
CA LYS A 275 19.77 13.80 -8.73
C LYS A 275 19.85 15.09 -9.56
N GLN A 276 19.68 16.24 -8.92
CA GLN A 276 19.66 17.52 -9.62
C GLN A 276 20.97 17.75 -10.40
N GLY A 277 20.86 17.90 -11.72
CA GLY A 277 22.00 18.14 -12.61
C GLY A 277 22.78 16.88 -13.02
N THR A 278 22.34 15.67 -12.65
CA THR A 278 22.92 14.42 -13.16
C THR A 278 21.82 13.49 -13.70
N ASN A 279 22.22 12.47 -14.46
CA ASN A 279 21.30 11.42 -14.93
C ASN A 279 21.16 10.26 -13.93
N ASP A 280 21.83 10.36 -12.78
CA ASP A 280 21.86 9.29 -11.79
C ASP A 280 20.61 9.32 -10.92
N PRO A 281 20.05 8.15 -10.55
CA PRO A 281 18.99 8.08 -9.56
C PRO A 281 19.47 8.59 -8.20
N ILE A 282 18.59 9.25 -7.44
CA ILE A 282 18.83 9.47 -6.01
C ILE A 282 18.90 8.11 -5.27
N PRO A 283 19.63 8.00 -4.14
CA PRO A 283 19.69 6.74 -3.40
C PRO A 283 18.30 6.32 -2.91
N LEU A 284 18.00 5.02 -2.94
CA LEU A 284 16.67 4.50 -2.55
C LEU A 284 16.31 4.79 -1.10
N SER A 285 17.31 4.82 -0.23
CA SER A 285 17.12 5.18 1.16
C SER A 285 18.38 5.73 1.78
N TYR A 286 18.21 6.47 2.86
CA TYR A 286 19.30 6.88 3.74
C TYR A 286 18.81 6.96 5.19
N GLY A 287 19.74 6.83 6.13
CA GLY A 287 19.44 6.95 7.55
C GLY A 287 19.37 8.40 7.99
N ARG A 288 18.34 8.76 8.78
CA ARG A 288 18.18 10.09 9.40
C ARG A 288 18.40 10.09 10.91
N GLY A 289 19.05 9.04 11.43
CA GLY A 289 19.40 8.88 12.85
C GLY A 289 18.38 8.08 13.68
N VAL A 290 18.78 7.75 14.91
CA VAL A 290 17.90 7.12 15.91
C VAL A 290 17.03 8.22 16.52
N GLY A 291 15.71 8.14 16.37
CA GLY A 291 14.80 9.23 16.75
C GLY A 291 14.95 9.66 18.21
N VAL A 292 14.60 10.92 18.49
CA VAL A 292 14.68 11.50 19.84
C VAL A 292 13.36 11.26 20.57
N ILE A 293 13.47 10.86 21.84
CA ILE A 293 12.31 10.73 22.73
C ILE A 293 11.77 12.14 23.05
N PRO A 294 10.47 12.41 22.85
CA PRO A 294 9.89 13.72 23.14
C PRO A 294 10.05 14.10 24.62
N HIS A 295 10.32 15.40 24.88
CA HIS A 295 10.77 15.90 26.19
C HIS A 295 9.83 15.61 27.37
N TRP A 296 8.53 15.41 27.14
CA TRP A 296 7.58 15.15 28.22
C TRP A 296 7.67 13.72 28.78
N ILE A 297 8.16 12.74 28.00
CA ILE A 297 8.41 11.38 28.51
C ILE A 297 9.57 11.39 29.52
N LYS A 298 10.54 12.31 29.37
CA LYS A 298 11.64 12.47 30.35
C LYS A 298 11.15 12.89 31.75
N LEU A 299 9.92 13.39 31.87
CA LEU A 299 9.34 13.79 33.14
C LEU A 299 8.87 12.58 33.98
N LEU A 300 8.59 11.45 33.35
CA LEU A 300 8.28 10.18 34.04
C LEU A 300 9.53 9.31 34.27
N ASP A 301 10.63 9.58 33.57
CA ASP A 301 11.84 8.75 33.61
C ASP A 301 12.84 9.16 34.72
N LYS A 302 12.73 10.39 35.23
CA LYS A 302 13.70 10.90 36.23
C LYS A 302 13.65 10.20 37.60
N GLU A 303 12.62 9.44 37.93
CA GLU A 303 12.58 8.66 39.18
C GLU A 303 12.80 7.14 39.01
N GLN A 304 12.75 6.59 37.78
CA GLN A 304 12.91 5.14 37.57
C GLN A 304 14.32 4.75 37.07
N ALA A 305 15.10 5.69 36.53
CA ALA A 305 16.44 5.41 35.99
C ALA A 305 17.54 5.19 37.05
N GLN A 306 17.24 5.25 38.36
CA GLN A 306 18.24 4.95 39.41
C GLN A 306 18.39 3.46 39.75
N TYR A 307 17.62 2.55 39.16
CA TYR A 307 17.69 1.11 39.48
C TYR A 307 18.20 0.21 38.35
N ILE A 308 18.72 0.78 37.26
CA ILE A 308 19.33 0.00 36.17
C ILE A 308 20.73 0.55 35.86
N TYR A 309 21.62 0.43 36.85
CA TYR A 309 23.08 0.32 36.68
C TYR A 309 23.63 -0.51 37.83
#